data_AF-A0A0M3QA27-F1
#
_entry.id   AF-A0A0M3QA27-F1
#
_cell.length_a   1.000
_cell.length_b   1.000
_cell.length_c   1.000
_cell.angle_alpha   90.00
_cell.angle_beta   90.00
_cell.angle_gamma   90.00
#
_symmetry.space_group_name_H-M   'P 1'
#
loop_
_entity.id
_entity.type
_entity.pdbx_description
1 polymer ?
#
loop_
_entity_poly.entity_id
_entity_poly.type
_entity_poly.pdbx_seq_one_letter_code
_entity_poly.pdbx_strand_id
1 'polypeptide(L)'
;MKPKIIDADSGRELWTAIECAEFSGTARGTFTSYAGRGRAPKPIAKLHGLTLWDSQTIEEWVERRAAGNKGLIETEETAAATQE
;
A
#
# COMPACT_ATOMS: atom_id res chain seq x y z
N MET A 1 -14.11 -4.30 14.67
CA MET A 1 -13.73 -5.56 13.97
C MET A 1 -13.33 -5.20 12.55
N LYS A 2 -12.15 -5.61 12.06
CA LYS A 2 -11.69 -5.38 10.68
C LYS A 2 -11.45 -6.74 10.00
N PRO A 3 -12.36 -7.21 9.11
CA PRO A 3 -12.12 -8.44 8.37
C PRO A 3 -10.93 -8.28 7.43
N LYS A 4 -10.11 -9.32 7.28
CA LYS A 4 -8.94 -9.35 6.40
C LYS A 4 -9.10 -10.47 5.37
N ILE A 5 -8.63 -10.23 4.16
CA ILE A 5 -8.63 -11.22 3.09
C ILE A 5 -7.25 -11.88 3.09
N ILE A 6 -7.22 -13.20 3.34
CA ILE A 6 -5.99 -13.99 3.28
C ILE A 6 -6.13 -14.97 2.13
N ASP A 7 -5.10 -15.03 1.29
CA ASP A 7 -4.99 -16.06 0.27
C ASP A 7 -4.78 -17.42 0.95
N ALA A 8 -5.67 -18.38 0.69
CA ALA A 8 -5.65 -19.66 1.38
C ALA A 8 -4.50 -20.58 0.93
N ASP A 9 -3.98 -20.38 -0.29
CA ASP A 9 -2.91 -21.20 -0.87
C ASP A 9 -1.52 -20.71 -0.40
N SER A 10 -1.30 -19.40 -0.50
CA SER A 10 -0.02 -18.76 -0.18
C SER A 10 0.07 -18.29 1.27
N GLY A 11 -1.05 -18.19 1.98
CA GLY A 11 -1.14 -17.61 3.33
C GLY A 11 -0.89 -16.09 3.37
N ARG A 12 -0.94 -15.42 2.21
CA ARG A 12 -0.58 -14.01 2.09
C ARG A 12 -1.76 -13.09 2.31
N GLU A 13 -1.51 -11.96 2.95
CA GLU A 13 -2.54 -10.95 3.16
C GLU A 13 -2.79 -10.18 1.85
N LEU A 14 -4.07 -10.09 1.50
CA LEU A 14 -4.53 -9.43 0.30
C LEU A 14 -5.25 -8.14 0.68
N TRP A 15 -4.77 -7.04 0.12
CA TRP A 15 -5.32 -5.73 0.35
C TRP A 15 -6.17 -5.29 -0.83
N THR A 16 -7.28 -4.64 -0.49
CA THR A 16 -8.11 -3.93 -1.45
C THR A 16 -7.43 -2.64 -1.91
N ALA A 17 -7.92 -2.05 -3.00
CA ALA A 17 -7.45 -0.74 -3.47
C ALA A 17 -7.55 0.37 -2.39
N ILE A 18 -8.48 0.23 -1.43
CA ILE A 18 -8.66 1.21 -0.35
C ILE A 18 -7.54 1.04 0.67
N GLU A 19 -7.27 -0.18 1.12
CA GLU A 19 -6.20 -0.49 2.07
C GLU A 19 -4.82 -0.11 1.52
N CYS A 20 -4.56 -0.43 0.25
CA CYS A 20 -3.32 -0.03 -0.42
C CYS A 20 -3.16 1.50 -0.47
N ALA A 21 -4.28 2.21 -0.68
CA ALA A 21 -4.28 3.66 -0.76
C ALA A 21 -4.06 4.30 0.63
N GLU A 22 -4.74 3.82 1.66
CA GLU A 22 -4.51 4.23 3.05
C GLU A 22 -3.05 4.00 3.46
N PHE A 23 -2.53 2.79 3.21
CA PHE A 23 -1.15 2.43 3.57
C PHE A 23 -0.11 3.29 2.85
N SER A 24 -0.35 3.58 1.57
CA SER A 24 0.57 4.40 0.77
C SER A 24 0.39 5.92 0.93
N GLY A 25 -0.56 6.37 1.75
CA GLY A 25 -0.89 7.79 1.89
C GLY A 25 -1.45 8.42 0.62
N THR A 26 -2.13 7.63 -0.23
CA THR A 26 -2.74 8.11 -1.48
C THR A 26 -4.26 7.93 -1.49
N ALA A 27 -4.96 8.58 -2.42
CA ALA A 27 -6.38 8.34 -2.63
C ALA A 27 -6.61 7.05 -3.45
N ARG A 28 -7.69 6.30 -3.17
CA ARG A 28 -8.05 5.06 -3.89
C ARG A 28 -7.97 5.21 -5.42
N GLY A 29 -8.58 6.26 -5.97
CA GLY A 29 -8.60 6.51 -7.42
C GLY A 29 -7.21 6.80 -8.01
N THR A 30 -6.35 7.46 -7.22
CA THR A 30 -4.96 7.72 -7.58
C THR A 30 -4.16 6.42 -7.57
N PHE A 31 -4.32 5.59 -6.54
CA PHE A 31 -3.65 4.30 -6.45
C PHE A 31 -4.04 3.38 -7.62
N THR A 32 -5.33 3.25 -7.92
CA THR A 32 -5.79 2.45 -9.07
C THR A 32 -5.26 2.99 -10.41
N SER A 33 -5.14 4.32 -10.54
CA SER A 33 -4.55 4.94 -11.72
C SER A 33 -3.06 4.65 -11.84
N TYR A 34 -2.33 4.62 -10.72
CA TYR A 34 -0.91 4.22 -10.71
C TYR A 34 -0.73 2.75 -11.08
N ALA A 35 -1.58 1.85 -10.58
CA ALA A 35 -1.54 0.45 -10.96
C ALA A 35 -1.79 0.27 -12.47
N GLY A 36 -2.77 0.99 -13.03
CA GLY A 36 -3.04 0.98 -14.48
C GLY A 36 -1.90 1.55 -15.34
N ARG A 37 -1.11 2.49 -14.80
CA ARG A 37 0.03 3.11 -15.49
C ARG A 37 1.38 2.44 -15.20
N GLY A 38 1.41 1.32 -14.47
CA GLY A 38 2.64 0.64 -14.07
C GLY A 38 3.53 1.46 -13.11
N ARG A 39 2.93 2.37 -12.35
CA ARG A 39 3.59 3.18 -11.30
C ARG A 39 3.41 2.59 -9.90
N ALA A 40 2.38 1.76 -9.71
CA ALA A 40 2.14 0.96 -8.51
C ALA A 40 2.13 -0.54 -8.89
N PRO A 41 2.21 -1.45 -7.91
CA PRO A 41 2.18 -2.87 -8.15
C PRO A 41 0.93 -3.32 -8.91
N LYS A 42 1.09 -4.37 -9.71
CA LYS A 42 -0.02 -4.99 -10.43
C LYS A 42 -0.90 -5.76 -9.44
N PRO A 43 -2.22 -5.76 -9.64
CA PRO A 43 -3.09 -6.58 -8.83
C PRO A 43 -2.82 -8.06 -9.09
N ILE A 44 -2.86 -8.86 -8.04
CA ILE A 44 -2.57 -10.30 -8.11
C ILE A 44 -3.84 -11.13 -8.32
N ALA A 45 -4.99 -10.60 -7.87
CA ALA A 45 -6.26 -11.31 -7.98
C ALA A 45 -7.43 -10.34 -8.17
N LYS A 46 -8.51 -10.86 -8.75
CA LYS A 46 -9.80 -10.19 -8.82
C LYS A 46 -10.87 -11.10 -8.21
N LEU A 47 -11.46 -10.67 -7.10
CA LEU A 47 -12.43 -11.45 -6.33
C LEU A 47 -13.75 -10.67 -6.26
N HIS A 48 -14.82 -11.21 -6.83
CA HIS A 48 -16.17 -10.60 -6.82
C HIS A 48 -16.21 -9.10 -7.24
N GLY A 49 -15.34 -8.70 -8.17
CA GLY A 49 -15.25 -7.31 -8.62
C GLY A 49 -14.30 -6.43 -7.80
N LEU A 50 -13.80 -6.92 -6.68
CA LEU A 50 -12.69 -6.31 -5.95
C LEU A 50 -11.38 -6.71 -6.60
N THR A 51 -10.52 -5.73 -6.83
CA THR A 51 -9.15 -5.97 -7.22
C THR A 51 -8.31 -6.05 -5.94
N LEU A 52 -7.47 -7.07 -5.86
CA LEU A 52 -6.64 -7.38 -4.69
C LEU A 52 -5.17 -7.30 -5.03
N TRP A 53 -4.40 -6.77 -4.09
CA TRP A 53 -2.95 -6.65 -4.14
C TRP A 53 -2.34 -7.42 -2.98
N ASP A 54 -1.17 -7.97 -3.22
CA ASP A 54 -0.36 -8.60 -2.19
C ASP A 54 0.19 -7.52 -1.25
N SER A 55 -0.07 -7.65 0.06
CA SER A 55 0.32 -6.64 1.05
C SER A 55 1.82 -6.36 1.05
N GLN A 56 2.62 -7.44 1.02
CA GLN A 56 4.07 -7.37 1.05
C GLN A 56 4.61 -6.58 -0.16
N THR A 57 4.07 -6.82 -1.35
CA THR A 57 4.45 -6.08 -2.56
C THR A 57 4.14 -4.59 -2.44
N ILE A 58 3.05 -4.23 -1.75
CA ILE A 58 2.69 -2.82 -1.48
C ILE A 58 3.65 -2.20 -0.48
N GLU A 59 3.97 -2.91 0.60
CA GLU A 59 4.95 -2.48 1.61
C GLU A 59 6.31 -2.18 0.95
N GLU A 60 6.86 -3.14 0.20
CA GLU A 60 8.13 -2.99 -0.52
C GLU A 60 8.09 -1.82 -1.51
N TRP A 61 6.96 -1.61 -2.19
CA TRP A 61 6.79 -0.50 -3.11
C TRP A 61 6.76 0.85 -2.39
N VAL A 62 6.07 0.96 -1.25
CA VAL A 62 6.04 2.17 -0.43
C VAL A 62 7.43 2.46 0.14
N GLU A 63 8.14 1.45 0.64
CA GLU A 63 9.51 1.60 1.13
C GLU A 63 10.47 2.05 0.02
N ARG A 64 10.41 1.43 -1.16
CA ARG A 64 11.22 1.84 -2.32
C ARG A 64 10.88 3.26 -2.75
N ARG A 65 9.60 3.64 -2.70
CA ARG A 65 9.15 4.99 -2.99
C ARG A 65 9.69 5.97 -1.97
N ALA A 66 9.62 5.67 -0.68
CA ALA A 66 10.17 6.49 0.39
C ALA A 66 11.70 6.64 0.24
N ALA A 67 12.41 5.57 -0.11
CA ALA A 67 13.86 5.60 -0.36
C ALA A 67 14.23 6.44 -1.60
N GLY A 68 13.48 6.32 -2.70
CA GLY A 68 13.66 7.16 -3.89
C GLY A 68 13.25 8.61 -3.66
N ASN A 69 12.28 8.84 -2.78
CA ASN A 69 11.83 10.15 -2.33
C ASN A 69 12.64 10.66 -1.12
N LYS A 70 13.67 9.92 -0.64
CA LYS A 70 14.64 10.39 0.37
C LYS A 70 15.60 11.44 -0.19
N GLY A 71 15.39 11.88 -1.42
CA GLY A 71 15.88 13.16 -1.94
C GLY A 71 14.87 14.32 -1.85
N LEU A 72 13.64 14.10 -1.37
CA LEU A 72 12.53 15.06 -1.42
C LEU A 72 11.54 15.08 -0.22
N ILE A 73 11.58 14.14 0.74
CA ILE A 73 10.73 14.21 1.97
C ILE A 73 11.53 13.96 3.25
N GLU A 74 12.19 14.99 3.74
CA GLU A 74 12.50 15.11 5.17
C GLU A 74 11.47 16.06 5.81
N THR A 75 10.20 15.66 5.81
CA THR A 75 9.05 16.32 6.48
C THR A 75 7.90 15.29 6.41
N GLU A 76 7.28 14.72 7.43
CA GLU A 76 7.02 15.08 8.82
C GLU A 76 6.77 13.76 9.57
N GLU A 77 7.67 13.36 10.49
CA GLU A 77 7.30 12.66 11.74
C GLU A 77 8.49 12.72 12.71
N THR A 78 8.71 13.90 13.28
CA THR A 78 9.49 14.04 14.51
C THR A 78 8.74 15.00 15.41
N ALA A 79 7.65 14.51 16.00
CA ALA A 79 6.96 15.21 17.08
C ALA A 79 6.09 14.23 17.88
N ALA A 80 6.71 13.26 18.57
CA ALA A 80 6.20 12.72 19.83
C ALA A 80 7.15 11.64 20.41
N ALA A 81 8.28 12.04 20.98
CA ALA A 81 8.94 11.31 22.08
C ALA A 81 10.16 12.08 22.62
N THR A 82 9.94 13.16 23.37
CA THR A 82 10.90 13.64 24.39
C THR A 82 10.14 14.36 25.51
N GLN A 83 10.60 14.11 26.75
CA GLN A 83 10.38 14.81 28.04
C GLN A 83 9.33 14.12 28.93
N GLU A 84 9.72 13.28 29.89
CA GLU A 84 10.42 13.51 31.20
C GLU A 84 9.52 14.17 32.26
#